data_AF-A0A367WE80-F1
#
_entry.id   AF-A0A367WE80-F1
#
_cell.length_a   1.000
_cell.length_b   1.000
_cell.length_c   1.000
_cell.angle_alpha   90.00
_cell.angle_beta   90.00
_cell.angle_gamma   90.00
#
_symmetry.space_group_name_H-M   'P 1'
#
loop_
_entity.id
_entity.type
_entity.pdbx_description
1 polymer ?
#
loop_
_entity_poly.entity_id
_entity_poly.type
_entity_poly.pdbx_seq_one_letter_code
_entity_poly.pdbx_strand_id
1 'polypeptide(L)'
;MKNVITSLGITGLILLPNIAQSAIPGTASQPSVYEVTVTQVELCSDAACTESYIAGSGSQSFDISSATAGSDVGSYTDLSGIPLFQTWSHVRVTISTTINIGATWNDGTDNCGTSNPVQASGHTQTYGAPANGTATPAAFVIPNIGFNGITSADYDGFNLSKSNGAGTAVITYPLNAPYTCKGVMPRIAVEFNTSEAFGYVDPGAGQCGAFPRPPEVTITVTDP
;
A
#
# COMPACT_ATOMS: atom_id res chain seq x y z
N MET A 1 10.39 -4.67 53.82
CA MET A 1 10.16 -5.38 52.53
C MET A 1 8.91 -4.79 51.90
N LYS A 2 9.13 -3.98 50.86
CA LYS A 2 8.29 -3.61 49.70
C LYS A 2 6.76 -3.48 49.88
N ASN A 3 6.33 -2.22 49.94
CA ASN A 3 4.98 -1.75 49.57
C ASN A 3 4.76 -1.98 48.06
N VAL A 4 3.65 -2.62 47.68
CA VAL A 4 3.21 -2.75 46.27
C VAL A 4 1.96 -1.90 46.11
N ILE A 5 2.09 -0.80 45.37
CA ILE A 5 0.99 0.05 44.93
C ILE A 5 0.48 -0.54 43.62
N THR A 6 -0.72 -1.12 43.65
CA THR A 6 -1.45 -1.59 42.46
C THR A 6 -2.04 -0.39 41.73
N SER A 7 -1.30 0.12 40.75
CA SER A 7 -1.81 1.09 39.78
C SER A 7 -2.63 0.35 38.72
N LEU A 8 -3.96 0.56 38.72
CA LEU A 8 -4.82 0.24 37.58
C LEU A 8 -4.52 1.26 36.47
N GLY A 9 -3.64 0.89 35.54
CA GLY A 9 -3.55 1.56 34.25
C GLY A 9 -4.74 1.12 33.41
N ILE A 10 -5.67 2.04 33.15
CA ILE A 10 -6.71 1.88 32.13
C ILE A 10 -5.98 1.85 30.79
N THR A 11 -5.68 0.65 30.31
CA THR A 11 -5.28 0.42 28.92
C THR A 11 -6.50 0.79 28.08
N GLY A 12 -6.49 2.00 27.53
CA GLY A 12 -7.47 2.43 26.55
C GLY A 12 -7.47 1.44 25.41
N LEU A 13 -8.53 0.64 25.32
CA LEU A 13 -8.83 -0.16 24.14
C LEU A 13 -9.14 0.82 23.02
N ILE A 14 -8.10 1.25 22.30
CA ILE A 14 -8.25 1.95 21.03
C ILE A 14 -8.89 0.93 20.09
N LEU A 15 -10.20 1.04 19.92
CA LEU A 15 -10.93 0.40 18.84
C LEU A 15 -10.44 1.04 17.55
N LEU A 16 -9.39 0.48 16.96
CA LEU A 16 -9.08 0.71 15.56
C LEU A 16 -10.33 0.26 14.78
N PRO A 17 -10.95 1.12 13.96
CA PRO A 17 -12.02 0.66 13.09
C PRO A 17 -11.43 -0.43 12.21
N ASN A 18 -11.91 -1.67 12.37
CA ASN A 18 -11.81 -2.69 11.34
C ASN A 18 -12.55 -2.14 10.12
N ILE A 19 -11.83 -1.43 9.27
CA ILE A 19 -12.30 -1.07 7.94
C ILE A 19 -12.39 -2.42 7.24
N ALA A 20 -13.59 -2.99 7.18
CA ALA A 20 -13.83 -4.21 6.44
C ALA A 20 -13.38 -3.94 4.99
N GLN A 21 -12.27 -4.56 4.60
CA GLN A 21 -11.72 -4.44 3.25
C GLN A 21 -12.83 -4.90 2.28
N SER A 22 -13.47 -3.97 1.55
CA SER A 22 -14.29 -4.36 0.41
C SER A 22 -13.34 -5.04 -0.57
N ALA A 23 -13.55 -6.32 -0.83
CA ALA A 23 -12.61 -7.11 -1.62
C ALA A 23 -12.64 -6.62 -3.07
N ILE A 24 -11.52 -6.05 -3.56
CA ILE A 24 -11.26 -5.95 -5.01
C ILE A 24 -11.50 -7.38 -5.57
N PRO A 25 -12.32 -7.55 -6.62
CA PRO A 25 -12.89 -8.85 -6.98
C PRO A 25 -11.80 -9.88 -7.36
N GLY A 26 -11.83 -11.07 -6.76
CA GLY A 26 -10.88 -12.16 -7.05
C GLY A 26 -10.26 -12.77 -5.80
N THR A 27 -9.42 -13.78 -6.00
CA THR A 27 -8.64 -14.41 -4.91
C THR A 27 -7.36 -13.63 -4.71
N ALA A 28 -6.98 -13.40 -3.44
CA ALA A 28 -5.74 -12.73 -3.10
C ALA A 28 -4.60 -13.72 -2.86
N SER A 29 -3.37 -13.31 -3.15
CA SER A 29 -2.16 -14.03 -2.75
C SER A 29 -0.97 -13.08 -2.59
N GLN A 30 0.15 -13.65 -2.13
CA GLN A 30 1.40 -12.94 -1.97
C GLN A 30 2.21 -12.96 -3.28
N PRO A 31 2.62 -11.80 -3.81
CA PRO A 31 3.58 -11.72 -4.91
C PRO A 31 5.01 -11.90 -4.39
N SER A 32 5.91 -12.41 -5.24
CA SER A 32 7.34 -12.54 -4.92
C SER A 32 8.14 -11.25 -5.18
N VAL A 33 7.59 -10.36 -6.00
CA VAL A 33 8.10 -9.00 -6.24
C VAL A 33 6.90 -8.07 -6.27
N TYR A 34 6.97 -6.96 -5.54
CA TYR A 34 5.96 -5.91 -5.60
C TYR A 34 6.65 -4.56 -5.54
N GLU A 35 7.01 -4.05 -6.70
CA GLU A 35 7.74 -2.79 -6.84
C GLU A 35 6.78 -1.64 -7.13
N VAL A 36 6.70 -0.72 -6.17
CA VAL A 36 5.88 0.49 -6.23
C VAL A 36 6.77 1.70 -6.43
N THR A 37 6.42 2.56 -7.38
CA THR A 37 7.04 3.87 -7.53
C THR A 37 6.27 4.91 -6.74
N VAL A 38 6.91 5.52 -5.75
CA VAL A 38 6.39 6.66 -4.96
C VAL A 38 6.93 7.94 -5.56
N THR A 39 6.07 8.95 -5.68
CA THR A 39 6.42 10.27 -6.21
C THR A 39 6.34 11.38 -5.16
N GLN A 40 5.59 11.15 -4.09
CA GLN A 40 5.44 12.10 -2.99
C GLN A 40 4.97 11.39 -1.71
N VAL A 41 5.48 11.82 -0.55
CA VAL A 41 5.02 11.42 0.78
C VAL A 41 4.73 12.67 1.61
N GLU A 42 3.56 12.70 2.25
CA GLU A 42 3.12 13.81 3.08
C GLU A 42 2.65 13.32 4.44
N LEU A 43 3.03 14.05 5.50
CA LEU A 43 2.36 13.94 6.79
C LEU A 43 1.08 14.76 6.75
N CYS A 44 0.00 14.23 7.31
CA CYS A 44 -1.33 14.80 7.25
C CYS A 44 -1.93 14.93 8.64
N SER A 45 -2.59 16.06 8.91
CA SER A 45 -3.28 16.31 10.19
C SER A 45 -4.51 15.42 10.37
N ASP A 46 -5.13 14.98 9.26
CA ASP A 46 -6.33 14.16 9.19
C ASP A 46 -6.35 13.26 7.94
N ALA A 47 -7.38 12.42 7.82
CA ALA A 47 -7.53 11.45 6.73
C ALA A 47 -7.80 12.08 5.35
N ALA A 48 -8.40 13.27 5.32
CA ALA A 48 -8.59 14.05 4.08
C ALA A 48 -7.30 14.79 3.68
N CYS A 49 -6.34 14.86 4.59
CA CYS A 49 -5.07 15.56 4.47
C CYS A 49 -5.30 17.04 4.10
N THR A 50 -6.14 17.71 4.89
CA THR A 50 -6.46 19.14 4.71
C THR A 50 -5.25 20.04 4.98
N GLU A 51 -4.50 19.73 6.02
CA GLU A 51 -3.19 20.31 6.33
C GLU A 51 -2.12 19.24 6.15
N SER A 52 -1.08 19.57 5.37
CA SER A 52 -0.01 18.62 5.05
C SER A 52 1.38 19.22 5.18
N TYR A 53 2.35 18.33 5.40
CA TYR A 53 3.78 18.62 5.31
C TYR A 53 4.42 17.61 4.35
N ILE A 54 5.07 18.10 3.29
CA ILE A 54 5.76 17.25 2.32
C ILE A 54 7.04 16.73 2.98
N ALA A 55 7.04 15.44 3.30
CA ALA A 55 8.18 14.74 3.88
C ALA A 55 9.11 14.16 2.81
N GLY A 56 8.61 13.87 1.60
CA GLY A 56 9.43 13.34 0.51
C GLY A 56 8.84 13.68 -0.84
N SER A 57 9.71 13.90 -1.83
CA SER A 57 9.32 14.18 -3.21
C SER A 57 10.33 13.61 -4.19
N GLY A 58 9.90 13.39 -5.42
CA GLY A 58 10.71 12.77 -6.47
C GLY A 58 10.32 11.31 -6.69
N SER A 59 10.71 10.76 -7.84
CA SER A 59 10.30 9.41 -8.24
C SER A 59 11.29 8.38 -7.73
N GLN A 60 10.86 7.51 -6.82
CA GLN A 60 11.67 6.41 -6.28
C GLN A 60 10.86 5.12 -6.25
N SER A 61 11.46 4.01 -6.70
CA SER A 61 10.84 2.68 -6.63
C SER A 61 11.30 1.92 -5.40
N PHE A 62 10.38 1.17 -4.80
CA PHE A 62 10.59 0.32 -3.64
C PHE A 62 9.96 -1.05 -3.89
N ASP A 63 10.74 -2.12 -3.77
CA ASP A 63 10.20 -3.48 -3.72
C ASP A 63 9.75 -3.80 -2.29
N ILE A 64 8.45 -3.64 -2.03
CA ILE A 64 7.84 -3.81 -0.71
C ILE A 64 7.61 -5.28 -0.35
N SER A 65 7.92 -6.22 -1.25
CA SER A 65 7.98 -7.64 -0.92
C SER A 65 9.29 -8.01 -0.18
N SER A 66 10.28 -7.11 -0.20
CA SER A 66 11.55 -7.29 0.48
C SER A 66 11.50 -6.87 1.96
N ALA A 67 12.35 -7.49 2.79
CA ALA A 67 12.49 -7.11 4.20
C ALA A 67 13.18 -5.73 4.41
N THR A 68 13.78 -5.16 3.37
CA THR A 68 14.54 -3.89 3.45
C THR A 68 13.71 -2.67 3.11
N ALA A 69 12.52 -2.84 2.50
CA ALA A 69 11.70 -1.76 1.98
C ALA A 69 11.44 -0.63 3.00
N GLY A 70 11.20 -0.98 4.27
CA GLY A 70 10.98 0.02 5.33
C GLY A 70 12.19 0.92 5.59
N SER A 71 13.42 0.39 5.48
CA SER A 71 14.66 1.17 5.62
C SER A 71 14.88 2.11 4.43
N ASP A 72 14.55 1.65 3.23
CA ASP A 72 14.71 2.43 2.01
C ASP A 72 13.76 3.63 2.00
N VAL A 73 12.52 3.44 2.45
CA VAL A 73 11.53 4.52 2.62
C VAL A 73 12.02 5.58 3.61
N GLY A 74 12.68 5.17 4.70
CA GLY A 74 13.25 6.13 5.67
C GLY A 74 14.29 7.07 5.07
N SER A 75 14.99 6.65 4.00
CA SER A 75 15.98 7.49 3.31
C SER A 75 15.35 8.43 2.27
N TYR A 76 14.11 8.16 1.85
CA TYR A 76 13.36 9.01 0.92
C TYR A 76 12.75 10.25 1.60
N THR A 77 12.57 10.21 2.91
CA THR A 77 11.95 11.30 3.68
C THR A 77 12.96 12.25 4.31
N ASP A 78 12.74 13.55 4.19
CA ASP A 78 13.40 14.62 4.94
C ASP A 78 12.40 15.27 5.91
N LEU A 79 12.69 15.17 7.20
CA LEU A 79 11.86 15.69 8.29
C LEU A 79 12.54 16.82 9.06
N SER A 80 13.66 17.36 8.54
CA SER A 80 14.42 18.42 9.20
C SER A 80 13.62 19.71 9.38
N GLY A 81 12.61 19.94 8.55
CA GLY A 81 11.73 21.12 8.57
C GLY A 81 10.33 20.87 9.12
N ILE A 82 10.07 19.72 9.75
CA ILE A 82 8.72 19.39 10.23
C ILE A 82 8.21 20.46 11.24
N PRO A 83 6.99 20.99 11.07
CA PRO A 83 6.41 21.98 11.98
C PRO A 83 6.37 21.51 13.43
N LEU A 84 6.83 22.38 14.33
CA LEU A 84 6.82 22.10 15.78
C LEU A 84 5.41 22.26 16.36
N PHE A 85 5.09 21.41 17.34
CA PHE A 85 3.83 21.39 18.06
C PHE A 85 2.58 21.16 17.20
N GLN A 86 2.77 20.73 15.94
CA GLN A 86 1.70 20.23 15.08
C GLN A 86 1.56 18.72 15.28
N THR A 87 0.32 18.25 15.27
CA THR A 87 0.00 16.82 15.39
C THR A 87 -0.37 16.25 14.03
N TRP A 88 0.32 15.19 13.65
CA TRP A 88 0.10 14.42 12.43
C TRP A 88 -0.58 13.12 12.80
N SER A 89 -1.58 12.71 12.04
CA SER A 89 -2.34 11.48 12.32
C SER A 89 -2.35 10.51 11.13
N HIS A 90 -2.00 10.98 9.94
CA HIS A 90 -2.00 10.18 8.71
C HIS A 90 -0.75 10.47 7.88
N VAL A 91 -0.48 9.57 6.93
CA VAL A 91 0.49 9.75 5.86
C VAL A 91 -0.21 9.55 4.53
N ARG A 92 -0.10 10.54 3.64
CA ARG A 92 -0.58 10.46 2.27
C ARG A 92 0.60 10.15 1.35
N VAL A 93 0.45 9.12 0.53
CA VAL A 93 1.46 8.68 -0.43
C VAL A 93 0.88 8.80 -1.83
N THR A 94 1.61 9.47 -2.72
CA THR A 94 1.31 9.46 -4.15
C THR A 94 2.19 8.42 -4.83
N ILE A 95 1.55 7.49 -5.56
CA ILE A 95 2.20 6.40 -6.26
C ILE A 95 1.89 6.45 -7.75
N SER A 96 2.77 5.86 -8.56
CA SER A 96 2.43 5.44 -9.91
C SER A 96 1.29 4.42 -9.87
N THR A 97 0.34 4.53 -10.80
CA THR A 97 -0.68 3.47 -10.99
C THR A 97 -0.13 2.23 -11.68
N THR A 98 1.05 2.32 -12.28
CA THR A 98 1.80 1.17 -12.78
C THR A 98 2.71 0.64 -11.68
N ILE A 99 2.52 -0.63 -11.35
CA ILE A 99 3.23 -1.40 -10.31
C ILE A 99 3.90 -2.58 -11.00
N ASN A 100 5.17 -2.83 -10.71
CA ASN A 100 5.87 -3.98 -11.26
C ASN A 100 5.68 -5.17 -10.32
N ILE A 101 5.03 -6.23 -10.80
CA ILE A 101 4.69 -7.39 -9.99
C ILE A 101 5.28 -8.66 -10.59
N GLY A 102 5.96 -9.44 -9.77
CA GLY A 102 6.37 -10.80 -10.05
C GLY A 102 5.55 -11.77 -9.20
N ALA A 103 4.80 -12.68 -9.82
CA ALA A 103 3.98 -13.66 -9.10
C ALA A 103 3.73 -14.93 -9.92
N THR A 104 3.52 -16.04 -9.21
CA THR A 104 2.90 -17.26 -9.72
C THR A 104 1.66 -17.58 -8.88
N TRP A 105 0.63 -18.14 -9.49
CA TRP A 105 -0.62 -18.49 -8.82
C TRP A 105 -1.28 -19.69 -9.49
N ASN A 106 -2.28 -20.27 -8.83
CA ASN A 106 -3.15 -21.30 -9.41
C ASN A 106 -4.57 -20.76 -9.37
N ASP A 107 -5.23 -20.65 -10.52
CA ASP A 107 -6.59 -20.10 -10.62
C ASP A 107 -7.71 -21.16 -10.45
N GLY A 108 -7.32 -22.40 -10.16
CA GLY A 108 -8.18 -23.58 -10.05
C GLY A 108 -8.07 -24.51 -11.25
N THR A 109 -7.68 -23.98 -12.42
CA THR A 109 -7.56 -24.72 -13.67
C THR A 109 -6.12 -24.79 -14.15
N ASP A 110 -5.42 -23.66 -14.13
CA ASP A 110 -4.07 -23.50 -14.65
C ASP A 110 -3.10 -23.00 -13.56
N ASN A 111 -1.82 -23.35 -13.73
CA ASN A 111 -0.73 -22.71 -12.98
C ASN A 111 -0.27 -21.50 -13.79
N CYS A 112 -0.43 -20.30 -13.27
CA CYS A 112 -0.22 -19.05 -13.97
C CYS A 112 1.03 -18.32 -13.45
N GLY A 113 1.60 -17.42 -14.25
CA GLY A 113 2.68 -16.55 -13.78
C GLY A 113 3.04 -15.37 -14.68
N THR A 114 3.51 -14.28 -14.08
CA THR A 114 4.04 -13.10 -14.76
C THR A 114 5.34 -13.48 -15.48
N SER A 115 5.29 -13.92 -16.72
CA SER A 115 6.50 -14.47 -17.41
C SER A 115 7.10 -13.53 -18.44
N ASN A 116 6.35 -12.48 -18.77
CA ASN A 116 6.64 -11.61 -19.90
C ASN A 116 6.64 -10.16 -19.44
N PRO A 117 7.82 -9.50 -19.36
CA PRO A 117 7.93 -8.11 -18.95
C PRO A 117 7.42 -7.13 -20.02
N VAL A 118 7.23 -7.59 -21.27
CA VAL A 118 6.64 -6.80 -22.36
C VAL A 118 5.12 -6.77 -22.27
N GLN A 119 4.54 -7.76 -21.61
CA GLN A 119 3.11 -7.78 -21.35
C GLN A 119 2.78 -6.84 -20.18
N ALA A 120 1.71 -6.08 -20.34
CA ALA A 120 1.19 -5.21 -19.29
C ALA A 120 -0.33 -5.35 -19.19
N SER A 121 -0.88 -5.06 -18.01
CA SER A 121 -2.29 -4.77 -17.89
C SER A 121 -2.57 -3.31 -18.29
N GLY A 122 -3.84 -2.93 -18.31
CA GLY A 122 -4.25 -1.55 -18.53
C GLY A 122 -5.40 -1.17 -17.61
N HIS A 123 -5.75 0.11 -17.58
CA HIS A 123 -6.87 0.57 -16.76
C HIS A 123 -8.21 -0.11 -17.10
N THR A 124 -8.36 -0.67 -18.30
CA THR A 124 -9.56 -1.38 -18.77
C THR A 124 -9.26 -2.80 -19.24
N GLN A 125 -8.15 -3.38 -18.77
CA GLN A 125 -7.69 -4.70 -19.20
C GLN A 125 -6.95 -5.39 -18.05
N THR A 126 -7.33 -6.62 -17.69
CA THR A 126 -6.57 -7.45 -16.75
C THR A 126 -5.23 -7.87 -17.35
N TYR A 127 -4.25 -8.15 -16.50
CA TYR A 127 -3.06 -8.89 -16.96
C TYR A 127 -3.51 -10.29 -17.38
N GLY A 128 -3.17 -10.72 -18.59
CA GLY A 128 -3.55 -12.03 -19.14
C GLY A 128 -2.38 -13.00 -19.12
N ALA A 129 -2.06 -13.55 -17.95
CA ALA A 129 -0.83 -14.32 -17.78
C ALA A 129 -0.82 -15.62 -18.61
N PRO A 130 0.35 -16.08 -19.05
CA PRO A 130 0.47 -17.40 -19.64
C PRO A 130 0.33 -18.50 -18.57
N ALA A 131 -0.21 -19.64 -18.98
CA ALA A 131 -0.10 -20.88 -18.23
C ALA A 131 1.37 -21.34 -18.16
N ASN A 132 1.70 -22.02 -17.06
CA ASN A 132 3.03 -22.45 -16.63
C ASN A 132 4.04 -21.30 -16.59
N GLY A 133 3.58 -20.13 -16.16
CA GLY A 133 4.42 -18.96 -16.06
C GLY A 133 5.44 -18.99 -14.92
N THR A 134 6.42 -18.10 -15.00
CA THR A 134 7.38 -17.77 -13.95
C THR A 134 6.92 -16.54 -13.16
N ALA A 135 7.70 -16.10 -12.16
CA ALA A 135 7.46 -14.89 -11.39
C ALA A 135 8.34 -13.71 -11.85
N THR A 136 8.52 -13.55 -13.16
CA THR A 136 9.26 -12.43 -13.76
C THR A 136 8.46 -11.13 -13.60
N PRO A 137 9.02 -10.04 -13.05
CA PRO A 137 8.26 -8.79 -12.88
C PRO A 137 7.68 -8.26 -14.20
N ALA A 138 6.40 -7.89 -14.18
CA ALA A 138 5.69 -7.29 -15.30
C ALA A 138 4.84 -6.10 -14.84
N ALA A 139 4.43 -5.25 -15.78
CA ALA A 139 3.72 -4.01 -15.47
C ALA A 139 2.22 -4.26 -15.24
N PHE A 140 1.75 -3.95 -14.03
CA PHE A 140 0.35 -4.00 -13.63
C PHE A 140 -0.17 -2.58 -13.40
N VAL A 141 -1.22 -2.22 -14.10
CA VAL A 141 -1.92 -0.94 -13.96
C VAL A 141 -3.14 -1.11 -13.04
N ILE A 142 -3.28 -0.23 -12.06
CA ILE A 142 -4.46 -0.18 -11.19
C ILE A 142 -5.72 0.05 -12.05
N PRO A 143 -6.72 -0.86 -12.01
CA PRO A 143 -7.91 -0.78 -12.85
C PRO A 143 -8.74 0.49 -12.67
N ASN A 144 -9.63 0.77 -13.62
CA ASN A 144 -10.63 1.83 -13.48
C ASN A 144 -11.79 1.42 -12.58
N ILE A 145 -12.37 2.40 -11.90
CA ILE A 145 -13.69 2.24 -11.30
C ILE A 145 -14.68 1.97 -12.44
N GLY A 146 -15.51 0.95 -12.28
CA GLY A 146 -16.44 0.41 -13.27
C GLY A 146 -15.88 -0.76 -14.09
N PHE A 147 -14.58 -1.05 -14.01
CA PHE A 147 -14.00 -2.21 -14.69
C PHE A 147 -14.38 -3.51 -13.97
N ASN A 148 -14.99 -4.47 -14.68
CA ASN A 148 -15.36 -5.79 -14.14
C ASN A 148 -16.07 -5.74 -12.78
N GLY A 149 -16.94 -4.75 -12.57
CA GLY A 149 -17.69 -4.59 -11.33
C GLY A 149 -16.94 -3.92 -10.18
N ILE A 150 -15.69 -3.47 -10.38
CA ILE A 150 -14.99 -2.64 -9.40
C ILE A 150 -15.79 -1.36 -9.17
N THR A 151 -16.06 -1.06 -7.91
CA THR A 151 -16.76 0.13 -7.46
C THR A 151 -15.81 1.05 -6.70
N SER A 152 -16.24 2.28 -6.41
CA SER A 152 -15.46 3.18 -5.55
C SER A 152 -15.22 2.57 -4.16
N ALA A 153 -16.19 1.82 -3.63
CA ALA A 153 -16.10 1.20 -2.31
C ALA A 153 -14.92 0.22 -2.20
N ASP A 154 -14.53 -0.44 -3.31
CA ASP A 154 -13.40 -1.36 -3.36
C ASP A 154 -12.05 -0.65 -3.22
N TYR A 155 -11.98 0.65 -3.53
CA TYR A 155 -10.79 1.46 -3.28
C TYR A 155 -10.90 2.27 -1.99
N ASP A 156 -12.09 2.72 -1.63
CA ASP A 156 -12.36 3.41 -0.37
C ASP A 156 -11.99 2.52 0.83
N GLY A 157 -12.23 1.20 0.74
CA GLY A 157 -11.81 0.22 1.75
C GLY A 157 -10.30 0.13 1.99
N PHE A 158 -9.48 0.69 1.09
CA PHE A 158 -8.03 0.81 1.23
C PHE A 158 -7.56 2.27 1.35
N ASN A 159 -8.48 3.22 1.52
CA ASN A 159 -8.20 4.66 1.44
C ASN A 159 -7.44 5.06 0.16
N LEU A 160 -7.69 4.34 -0.93
CA LEU A 160 -7.09 4.60 -2.23
C LEU A 160 -8.01 5.51 -3.05
N SER A 161 -7.46 6.60 -3.55
CA SER A 161 -8.14 7.52 -4.46
C SER A 161 -7.43 7.58 -5.80
N LYS A 162 -8.18 7.44 -6.89
CA LYS A 162 -7.68 7.62 -8.25
C LYS A 162 -8.77 8.10 -9.19
N SER A 163 -8.38 8.87 -10.20
CA SER A 163 -9.20 9.13 -11.37
C SER A 163 -9.04 8.00 -12.39
N ASN A 164 -10.07 7.76 -13.20
CA ASN A 164 -9.97 6.79 -14.29
C ASN A 164 -8.94 7.27 -15.34
N GLY A 165 -8.05 6.36 -15.76
CA GLY A 165 -6.98 6.67 -16.70
C GLY A 165 -5.82 7.50 -16.13
N ALA A 166 -5.81 7.80 -14.84
CA ALA A 166 -4.73 8.59 -14.23
C ALA A 166 -3.45 7.78 -14.08
N GLY A 167 -2.31 8.40 -14.37
CA GLY A 167 -0.98 7.80 -14.18
C GLY A 167 -0.56 7.66 -12.72
N THR A 168 -1.23 8.37 -11.80
CA THR A 168 -0.96 8.31 -10.35
C THR A 168 -2.22 8.01 -9.55
N ALA A 169 -2.03 7.41 -8.38
CA ALA A 169 -3.04 7.21 -7.35
C ALA A 169 -2.51 7.71 -6.01
N VAL A 170 -3.42 7.99 -5.09
CA VAL A 170 -3.12 8.43 -3.74
C VAL A 170 -3.64 7.40 -2.77
N ILE A 171 -2.84 7.07 -1.74
CA ILE A 171 -3.28 6.24 -0.62
C ILE A 171 -3.00 7.00 0.67
N THR A 172 -3.99 7.10 1.55
CA THR A 172 -3.84 7.72 2.87
C THR A 172 -3.88 6.66 3.97
N TYR A 173 -2.77 6.52 4.69
CA TYR A 173 -2.62 5.57 5.78
C TYR A 173 -2.75 6.28 7.13
N PRO A 174 -3.51 5.73 8.09
CA PRO A 174 -3.44 6.21 9.47
C PRO A 174 -2.06 5.86 10.05
N LEU A 175 -1.55 6.75 10.90
CA LEU A 175 -0.44 6.40 11.78
C LEU A 175 -0.92 5.43 12.86
N ASN A 176 -0.06 4.52 13.27
CA ASN A 176 -0.33 3.62 14.40
C ASN A 176 -0.68 4.39 15.69
N ALA A 177 -0.09 5.57 15.86
CA ALA A 177 -0.51 6.59 16.82
C ALA A 177 -0.25 7.99 16.26
N PRO A 178 -1.09 9.00 16.59
CA PRO A 178 -0.80 10.38 16.25
C PRO A 178 0.55 10.84 16.81
N TYR A 179 1.29 11.62 16.03
CA TYR A 179 2.62 12.11 16.39
C TYR A 179 2.64 13.63 16.46
N THR A 180 3.18 14.18 17.55
CA THR A 180 3.42 15.62 17.72
C THR A 180 4.92 15.89 17.78
N CYS A 181 5.47 16.65 16.84
CA CYS A 181 6.88 17.01 16.88
C CYS A 181 7.16 18.00 18.02
N LYS A 182 8.08 17.65 18.92
CA LYS A 182 8.46 18.48 20.09
C LYS A 182 9.82 19.16 19.96
N GLY A 183 10.43 19.11 18.77
CA GLY A 183 11.74 19.73 18.51
C GLY A 183 12.87 18.75 18.25
N VAL A 184 12.58 17.45 18.22
CA VAL A 184 13.54 16.41 17.80
C VAL A 184 13.09 15.85 16.46
N MET A 185 14.05 15.61 15.56
CA MET A 185 13.76 15.00 14.26
C MET A 185 13.24 13.57 14.48
N PRO A 186 12.01 13.25 14.03
CA PRO A 186 11.43 11.94 14.24
C PRO A 186 12.11 10.83 13.42
N ARG A 187 11.93 9.60 13.89
CA ARG A 187 12.13 8.37 13.11
C ARG A 187 10.80 7.89 12.54
N ILE A 188 10.79 7.55 11.25
CA ILE A 188 9.68 6.84 10.61
C ILE A 188 10.07 5.37 10.45
N ALA A 189 9.18 4.48 10.88
CA ALA A 189 9.23 3.05 10.59
C ALA A 189 8.00 2.68 9.75
N VAL A 190 8.23 1.95 8.66
CA VAL A 190 7.20 1.46 7.76
C VAL A 190 7.31 -0.05 7.65
N GLU A 191 6.21 -0.74 7.89
CA GLU A 191 6.09 -2.18 7.74
C GLU A 191 5.07 -2.48 6.66
N PHE A 192 5.46 -3.31 5.69
CA PHE A 192 4.62 -3.73 4.59
C PHE A 192 4.19 -5.18 4.77
N ASN A 193 2.90 -5.44 4.63
CA ASN A 193 2.35 -6.78 4.55
C ASN A 193 1.77 -7.00 3.14
N THR A 194 2.47 -7.81 2.35
CA THR A 194 2.14 -8.10 0.95
C THR A 194 1.34 -9.39 0.78
N SER A 195 0.90 -10.04 1.86
CA SER A 195 0.24 -11.36 1.81
C SER A 195 -1.01 -11.41 0.92
N GLU A 196 -1.69 -10.27 0.75
CA GLU A 196 -2.88 -10.11 -0.10
C GLU A 196 -2.72 -9.02 -1.19
N ALA A 197 -1.48 -8.59 -1.46
CA ALA A 197 -1.19 -7.49 -2.38
C ALA A 197 -1.33 -7.86 -3.87
N PHE A 198 -1.59 -9.12 -4.20
CA PHE A 198 -1.82 -9.57 -5.56
C PHE A 198 -3.20 -10.23 -5.68
N GLY A 199 -3.94 -9.90 -6.73
CA GLY A 199 -5.27 -10.45 -6.98
C GLY A 199 -5.35 -11.16 -8.33
N TYR A 200 -6.08 -12.28 -8.36
CA TYR A 200 -6.32 -13.05 -9.58
C TYR A 200 -7.75 -13.57 -9.67
N VAL A 201 -8.18 -13.83 -10.90
CA VAL A 201 -9.48 -14.40 -11.26
C VAL A 201 -9.29 -15.45 -12.36
N ASP A 202 -10.18 -16.44 -12.39
CA ASP A 202 -10.37 -17.33 -13.54
C ASP A 202 -11.46 -16.74 -14.46
N PRO A 203 -11.10 -15.98 -15.51
CA PRO A 203 -12.04 -15.51 -16.53
C PRO A 203 -12.59 -16.64 -17.43
N GLY A 204 -12.14 -17.88 -17.27
CA GLY A 204 -12.48 -19.04 -18.10
C GLY A 204 -11.60 -19.18 -19.34
N ALA A 205 -11.77 -20.31 -20.06
CA ALA A 205 -11.10 -20.63 -21.33
C ALA A 205 -9.55 -20.67 -21.26
N GLY A 206 -8.97 -21.03 -20.12
CA GLY A 206 -7.53 -21.19 -19.93
C GLY A 206 -6.77 -19.85 -19.89
N GLN A 207 -7.43 -18.81 -19.39
CA GLN A 207 -6.86 -17.47 -19.26
C GLN A 207 -6.59 -17.16 -17.80
N CYS A 208 -5.40 -16.65 -17.49
CA CYS A 208 -5.01 -16.26 -16.14
C CYS A 208 -5.18 -14.75 -15.93
N GLY A 209 -6.31 -14.31 -15.38
CA GLY A 209 -6.56 -12.89 -15.12
C GLY A 209 -5.93 -12.42 -13.82
N ALA A 210 -5.16 -11.33 -13.84
CA ALA A 210 -4.56 -10.77 -12.62
C ALA A 210 -4.52 -9.22 -12.59
N PHE A 211 -4.42 -8.67 -11.38
CA PHE A 211 -4.42 -7.23 -11.10
C PHE A 211 -3.71 -6.91 -9.76
N PRO A 212 -3.21 -5.67 -9.58
CA PRO A 212 -2.58 -5.27 -8.33
C PRO A 212 -3.62 -5.01 -7.24
N ARG A 213 -3.29 -5.32 -5.98
CA ARG A 213 -4.09 -4.95 -4.80
C ARG A 213 -3.25 -4.12 -3.84
N PRO A 214 -3.81 -3.10 -3.16
CA PRO A 214 -3.05 -2.37 -2.16
C PRO A 214 -2.57 -3.31 -1.04
N PRO A 215 -1.29 -3.23 -0.62
CA PRO A 215 -0.80 -3.96 0.54
C PRO A 215 -1.38 -3.37 1.83
N GLU A 216 -1.28 -4.10 2.93
CA GLU A 216 -1.45 -3.52 4.26
C GLU A 216 -0.15 -2.85 4.67
N VAL A 217 -0.25 -1.64 5.25
CA VAL A 217 0.91 -0.82 5.64
C VAL A 217 0.71 -0.31 7.05
N THR A 218 1.69 -0.57 7.91
CA THR A 218 1.75 0.00 9.26
C THR A 218 2.84 1.06 9.31
N ILE A 219 2.48 2.28 9.74
CA ILE A 219 3.40 3.41 9.84
C ILE A 219 3.48 3.86 11.29
N THR A 220 4.70 3.91 11.82
CA THR A 220 4.99 4.40 13.16
C THR A 220 5.96 5.57 13.08
N VAL A 221 5.64 6.65 13.81
CA VAL A 221 6.49 7.84 13.93
C VAL A 221 6.82 8.05 15.40
N THR A 222 8.09 8.08 15.75
CA THR A 222 8.55 8.27 17.13
C THR A 222 9.69 9.27 17.21
N ASP A 223 9.89 9.84 18.38
CA ASP A 223 11.16 10.48 18.72
C ASP A 223 12.29 9.40 18.66
N PRO A 224 13.54 9.79 18.34
CA PRO A 224 14.65 8.88 18.16
C PRO A 224 15.15 8.22 19.46
#